data_AF-A0A9P1G2E0-F1
#
_entry.id   AF-A0A9P1G2E0-F1
#
_cell.length_a   1.000
_cell.length_b   1.000
_cell.length_c   1.000
_cell.angle_alpha   90.00
_cell.angle_beta   90.00
_cell.angle_gamma   90.00
#
_symmetry.space_group_name_H-M   'P 1'
#
loop_
_entity.id
_entity.type
_entity.pdbx_description
1 polymer ?
#
loop_
_entity_poly.entity_id
_entity_poly.type
_entity_poly.pdbx_seq_one_letter_code
_entity_poly.pdbx_strand_id
1 'polypeptide(L)'
;MRTPEGKKVPLKNRDKVVQTLHELNTKVALPICRQFGLRYNFFSEHHPQAKKAGVTCKEPLILRKQGPDGTEVQETRYLVTIRLRLRLHPTKGDPQTDFVSHGTQIAVLLHELCHLKHMNHGKDFMLFLRDIFAFANKTLGVFAAGESNEIPSPWPWENLIFQRAGDVSDEELLKLFAEHREKQRQVKTPEPPEEAKEPNQVEAETEAEVLPEVPEALDIEVAVALEAYFDGLHNGDVDRFKEVWHPEGHLYWISPEGDLVDRNAEQFIAYVEENKKSPHLAEYDPRWQGIRHGQ
;
A
#
# COMPACT_ATOMS: atom_id res chain seq x y z
N MET A 1 8.17 15.06 -7.55
CA MET A 1 8.75 14.39 -8.74
C MET A 1 10.26 14.48 -8.65
N ARG A 2 11.02 13.52 -9.17
CA ARG A 2 12.47 13.66 -9.37
C ARG A 2 12.79 13.92 -10.83
N THR A 3 13.66 14.88 -11.11
CA THR A 3 14.23 15.09 -12.46
C THR A 3 15.15 13.93 -12.84
N PRO A 4 15.59 13.81 -14.12
CA PRO A 4 16.60 12.82 -14.51
C PRO A 4 17.88 12.92 -13.67
N GLU A 5 18.22 14.11 -13.18
CA GLU A 5 19.37 14.39 -12.30
C GLU A 5 19.06 14.11 -10.81
N GLY A 6 17.91 13.50 -10.50
CA GLY A 6 17.52 13.09 -9.15
C GLY A 6 16.96 14.19 -8.25
N LYS A 7 16.91 15.45 -8.72
CA LYS A 7 16.45 16.61 -7.93
C LYS A 7 14.95 16.58 -7.69
N LYS A 8 14.51 16.86 -6.46
CA LYS A 8 13.09 16.94 -6.09
C LYS A 8 12.49 18.23 -6.64
N VAL A 9 11.41 18.11 -7.42
CA VAL A 9 10.64 19.22 -7.96
C VAL A 9 9.19 19.13 -7.45
N PRO A 10 8.61 20.23 -6.95
CA PRO A 10 7.22 20.27 -6.53
C PRO A 10 6.28 20.06 -7.72
N LEU A 11 5.14 19.44 -7.46
CA LEU A 11 4.09 19.23 -8.47
C LEU A 11 3.15 20.44 -8.50
N LYS A 12 2.99 21.05 -9.69
CA LYS A 12 2.05 22.15 -9.94
C LYS A 12 0.59 21.67 -9.92
N ASN A 13 -0.38 22.58 -9.95
CA ASN A 13 -1.81 22.27 -10.06
C ASN A 13 -2.33 21.40 -8.89
N ARG A 14 -1.92 21.72 -7.66
CA ARG A 14 -2.36 20.99 -6.45
C ARG A 14 -3.86 21.11 -6.22
N ASP A 15 -4.44 22.29 -6.49
CA ASP A 15 -5.88 22.52 -6.30
C ASP A 15 -6.73 21.63 -7.21
N LYS A 16 -6.31 21.46 -8.47
CA LYS A 16 -6.95 20.51 -9.39
C LYS A 16 -6.91 19.08 -8.86
N VAL A 17 -5.76 18.64 -8.34
CA VAL A 17 -5.65 17.30 -7.71
C VAL A 17 -6.60 17.16 -6.52
N VAL A 18 -6.64 18.15 -5.63
CA VAL A 18 -7.51 18.13 -4.45
C VAL A 18 -8.98 18.07 -4.88
N GLN A 19 -9.37 18.88 -5.86
CA GLN A 19 -10.73 18.87 -6.40
C GLN A 19 -11.09 17.52 -7.01
N THR A 20 -10.21 16.94 -7.85
CA THR A 20 -10.42 15.62 -8.44
C THR A 20 -10.52 14.52 -7.38
N LEU A 21 -9.62 14.50 -6.39
CA LEU A 21 -9.71 13.53 -5.28
C LEU A 21 -11.01 13.70 -4.49
N HIS A 22 -11.40 14.95 -4.20
CA HIS A 22 -12.63 15.22 -3.48
C HIS A 22 -13.86 14.72 -4.26
N GLU A 23 -13.91 14.98 -5.56
CA GLU A 23 -14.98 14.52 -6.43
C GLU A 23 -15.04 13.00 -6.51
N LEU A 24 -13.92 12.33 -6.80
CA LEU A 24 -13.84 10.87 -6.81
C LEU A 24 -14.25 10.26 -5.46
N ASN A 25 -13.79 10.85 -4.36
CA ASN A 25 -14.13 10.38 -3.02
C ASN A 25 -15.63 10.49 -2.74
N THR A 26 -16.19 11.67 -2.97
CA THR A 26 -17.58 12.00 -2.55
C THR A 26 -18.62 11.43 -3.50
N LYS A 27 -18.37 11.44 -4.80
CA LYS A 27 -19.34 11.01 -5.82
C LYS A 27 -19.23 9.54 -6.20
N VAL A 28 -18.07 8.91 -5.98
CA VAL A 28 -17.80 7.52 -6.42
C VAL A 28 -17.48 6.61 -5.25
N ALA A 29 -16.38 6.88 -4.54
CA ALA A 29 -15.84 5.96 -3.54
C ALA A 29 -16.79 5.76 -2.34
N LEU A 30 -17.28 6.85 -1.73
CA LEU A 30 -18.17 6.78 -0.57
C LEU A 30 -19.52 6.11 -0.86
N PRO A 31 -20.22 6.41 -1.98
CA PRO A 31 -21.43 5.69 -2.36
C PRO A 31 -21.20 4.19 -2.53
N ILE A 32 -20.11 3.78 -3.19
CA ILE A 32 -19.76 2.36 -3.37
C ILE A 32 -19.44 1.73 -2.02
N CYS A 33 -18.64 2.38 -1.19
CA CYS A 33 -18.33 1.88 0.15
C CYS A 33 -19.58 1.65 1.00
N ARG A 34 -20.55 2.58 0.93
CA ARG A 34 -21.84 2.42 1.61
C ARG A 34 -22.64 1.23 1.06
N GLN A 35 -22.72 1.10 -0.26
CA GLN A 35 -23.46 0.03 -0.93
C GLN A 35 -22.91 -1.36 -0.59
N PHE A 36 -21.58 -1.50 -0.58
CA PHE A 36 -20.91 -2.80 -0.45
C PHE A 36 -20.30 -3.06 0.94
N GLY A 37 -20.55 -2.18 1.91
CA GLY A 37 -20.04 -2.32 3.28
C GLY A 37 -18.51 -2.19 3.40
N LEU A 38 -17.88 -1.44 2.50
CA LEU A 38 -16.42 -1.23 2.49
C LEU A 38 -16.03 -0.02 3.34
N ARG A 39 -14.78 0.01 3.82
CA ARG A 39 -14.23 1.13 4.61
C ARG A 39 -12.76 1.34 4.30
N TYR A 40 -12.36 2.60 4.24
CA TYR A 40 -10.96 3.04 4.24
C TYR A 40 -10.81 4.30 5.11
N ASN A 41 -9.58 4.60 5.51
CA ASN A 41 -9.25 5.74 6.36
C ASN A 41 -8.75 6.94 5.55
N PHE A 42 -7.88 6.70 4.57
CA PHE A 42 -7.24 7.76 3.80
C PHE A 42 -7.41 7.55 2.30
N PHE A 43 -7.63 8.65 1.59
CA PHE A 43 -7.69 8.70 0.14
C PHE A 43 -6.83 9.85 -0.36
N SER A 44 -5.82 9.55 -1.18
CA SER A 44 -4.78 10.52 -1.55
C SER A 44 -4.22 10.29 -2.95
N GLU A 45 -3.47 11.27 -3.44
CA GLU A 45 -2.74 11.15 -4.71
C GLU A 45 -1.54 10.21 -4.54
N HIS A 46 -1.37 9.30 -5.49
CA HIS A 46 -0.16 8.51 -5.64
C HIS A 46 0.86 9.21 -6.53
N HIS A 47 2.15 8.93 -6.29
CA HIS A 47 3.22 9.63 -6.97
C HIS A 47 3.19 9.34 -8.50
N PRO A 48 3.39 10.34 -9.39
CA PRO A 48 3.30 10.14 -10.85
C PRO A 48 4.33 9.16 -11.41
N GLN A 49 5.49 9.03 -10.76
CA GLN A 49 6.54 8.07 -11.13
C GLN A 49 6.35 6.68 -10.49
N ALA A 50 5.27 6.44 -9.75
CA ALA A 50 5.00 5.12 -9.20
C ALA A 50 4.73 4.12 -10.34
N LYS A 51 5.14 2.85 -10.15
CA LYS A 51 4.90 1.79 -11.15
C LYS A 51 3.41 1.48 -11.30
N LYS A 52 2.68 1.35 -10.18
CA LYS A 52 1.25 1.07 -10.16
C LYS A 52 0.44 2.36 -10.31
N ALA A 53 -0.72 2.26 -10.96
CA ALA A 53 -1.64 3.38 -11.13
C ALA A 53 -2.48 3.65 -9.87
N GLY A 54 -2.75 2.60 -9.09
CA GLY A 54 -3.38 2.68 -7.78
C GLY A 54 -2.68 1.76 -6.79
N VAL A 55 -2.92 2.00 -5.50
CA VAL A 55 -2.54 1.06 -4.45
C VAL A 55 -3.47 1.19 -3.25
N THR A 56 -3.82 0.04 -2.68
CA THR A 56 -4.52 -0.10 -1.42
C THR A 56 -3.57 -0.72 -0.40
N CYS A 57 -3.25 0.03 0.65
CA CYS A 57 -2.39 -0.42 1.75
C CYS A 57 -3.25 -0.68 3.00
N LYS A 58 -2.98 -1.78 3.70
CA LYS A 58 -3.59 -2.12 5.00
C LYS A 58 -2.47 -2.22 6.04
N GLU A 59 -2.24 -1.14 6.77
CA GLU A 59 -1.19 -1.08 7.78
C GLU A 59 -1.77 -1.50 9.14
N PRO A 60 -1.17 -2.48 9.83
CA PRO A 60 -1.65 -2.87 11.16
C PRO A 60 -1.39 -1.73 12.16
N LEU A 61 -2.45 -1.36 12.88
CA LEU A 61 -2.41 -0.43 13.99
C LEU A 61 -2.71 -1.21 15.27
N ILE A 62 -1.68 -1.43 16.07
CA ILE A 62 -1.81 -2.08 17.37
C ILE A 62 -2.28 -1.05 18.38
N LEU A 63 -3.51 -1.21 18.87
CA LEU A 63 -4.06 -0.40 19.94
C LEU A 63 -3.95 -1.16 21.26
N ARG A 64 -3.32 -0.55 22.26
CA ARG A 64 -3.30 -1.06 23.64
C ARG A 64 -4.32 -0.27 24.46
N LYS A 65 -5.23 -0.97 25.13
CA LYS A 65 -6.29 -0.37 25.95
C LYS A 65 -6.35 -1.07 27.29
N GLN A 66 -6.55 -0.34 28.37
CA GLN A 66 -6.91 -0.96 29.65
C GLN A 66 -8.37 -1.38 29.64
N GLY A 67 -8.62 -2.64 29.95
CA GLY A 67 -9.94 -3.19 30.25
C GLY A 67 -10.50 -2.63 31.56
N PRO A 68 -11.80 -2.84 31.81
CA PRO A 68 -12.48 -2.38 33.03
C PRO A 68 -11.88 -2.94 34.33
N ASP A 69 -11.17 -4.06 34.23
CA ASP A 69 -10.49 -4.79 35.31
C ASP A 69 -9.00 -4.42 35.44
N GLY A 70 -8.52 -3.46 34.66
CA GLY A 70 -7.12 -3.05 34.63
C GLY A 70 -6.21 -3.94 33.77
N THR A 71 -6.75 -4.96 33.10
CA THR A 71 -5.97 -5.80 32.17
C THR A 71 -5.63 -5.05 30.89
N GLU A 72 -4.43 -5.25 30.34
CA GLU A 72 -4.06 -4.66 29.06
C GLU A 72 -4.60 -5.53 27.91
N VAL A 73 -5.51 -4.97 27.12
CA VAL A 73 -6.08 -5.61 25.94
C VAL A 73 -5.43 -5.01 24.69
N GLN A 74 -4.84 -5.87 23.86
CA GLN A 74 -4.29 -5.50 22.57
C GLN A 74 -5.33 -5.74 21.48
N GLU A 75 -5.72 -4.70 20.76
CA GLU A 75 -6.64 -4.74 19.62
C GLU A 75 -5.88 -4.34 18.35
N THR A 76 -5.72 -5.26 17.42
CA THR A 76 -5.17 -4.94 16.09
C THR A 76 -6.27 -4.38 15.21
N ARG A 77 -6.14 -3.12 14.82
CA ARG A 77 -6.92 -2.50 13.75
C ARG A 77 -6.08 -2.40 12.49
N TYR A 78 -6.71 -2.09 11.36
CA TYR A 78 -6.01 -1.79 10.13
C TYR A 78 -6.31 -0.36 9.71
N LEU A 79 -5.25 0.40 9.48
CA LEU A 79 -5.29 1.69 8.84
C LEU A 79 -5.22 1.46 7.33
N VAL A 80 -6.33 1.71 6.66
CA VAL A 80 -6.49 1.40 5.23
C VAL A 80 -6.37 2.67 4.42
N THR A 81 -5.42 2.70 3.50
CA THR A 81 -5.15 3.86 2.64
C THR A 81 -5.28 3.46 1.18
N ILE A 82 -6.05 4.23 0.41
CA ILE A 82 -6.10 4.14 -1.05
C ILE A 82 -5.33 5.34 -1.63
N ARG A 83 -4.43 5.08 -2.58
CA ARG A 83 -3.70 6.11 -3.31
C ARG A 83 -3.90 5.94 -4.81
N LEU A 84 -4.26 7.01 -5.52
CA LEU A 84 -4.47 6.99 -6.97
C LEU A 84 -3.54 7.94 -7.71
N ARG A 85 -2.92 7.46 -8.79
CA ARG A 85 -2.12 8.29 -9.67
C ARG A 85 -3.05 9.05 -10.62
N LEU A 86 -3.23 10.35 -10.35
CA LEU A 86 -4.07 11.23 -11.17
C LEU A 86 -3.35 11.88 -12.36
N ARG A 87 -2.02 11.82 -12.38
CA ARG A 87 -1.16 12.42 -13.40
C ARG A 87 -0.60 11.38 -14.34
N LEU A 88 -0.31 11.76 -15.59
CA LEU A 88 0.42 10.87 -16.49
C LEU A 88 1.81 10.55 -15.92
N HIS A 89 2.29 9.34 -16.20
CA HIS A 89 3.68 8.98 -15.91
C HIS A 89 4.60 9.80 -16.84
N PRO A 90 5.79 10.25 -16.40
CA PRO A 90 6.70 11.06 -17.24
C PRO A 90 7.09 10.43 -18.59
N THR A 91 6.96 9.12 -18.73
CA THR A 91 7.22 8.41 -19.99
C THR A 91 6.07 8.47 -20.98
N LYS A 92 4.90 8.95 -20.56
CA LYS A 92 3.67 9.05 -21.37
C LYS A 92 3.17 10.49 -21.56
N GLY A 93 3.62 11.44 -20.74
CA GLY A 93 3.24 12.86 -20.81
C GLY A 93 3.92 13.67 -19.71
N ASP A 94 3.63 14.96 -19.62
CA ASP A 94 4.16 15.85 -18.58
C ASP A 94 3.29 15.79 -17.31
N PRO A 95 3.75 15.21 -16.20
CA PRO A 95 2.93 15.13 -14.98
C PRO A 95 2.67 16.49 -14.31
N GLN A 96 3.32 17.58 -14.76
CA GLN A 96 3.03 18.92 -14.27
C GLN A 96 1.69 19.43 -14.82
N THR A 97 1.32 19.08 -16.05
CA THR A 97 0.15 19.58 -16.78
C THR A 97 -0.86 18.50 -17.13
N ASP A 98 -0.39 17.27 -17.35
CA ASP A 98 -1.16 16.19 -17.96
C ASP A 98 -1.69 15.22 -16.91
N PHE A 99 -2.99 14.97 -16.98
CA PHE A 99 -3.74 14.12 -16.07
C PHE A 99 -4.27 12.91 -16.82
N VAL A 100 -4.37 11.77 -16.13
CA VAL A 100 -5.05 10.60 -16.71
C VAL A 100 -6.51 10.92 -16.98
N SER A 101 -7.10 10.28 -17.99
CA SER A 101 -8.51 10.45 -18.33
C SER A 101 -9.44 10.13 -17.15
N HIS A 102 -10.64 10.72 -17.15
CA HIS A 102 -11.67 10.44 -16.13
C HIS A 102 -12.00 8.94 -16.06
N GLY A 103 -12.23 8.30 -17.21
CA GLY A 103 -12.48 6.85 -17.27
C GLY A 103 -11.35 6.01 -16.66
N THR A 104 -10.09 6.39 -16.88
CA THR A 104 -8.93 5.74 -16.23
C THR A 104 -8.95 5.95 -14.71
N GLN A 105 -9.25 7.16 -14.24
CA GLN A 105 -9.32 7.45 -12.80
C GLN A 105 -10.40 6.61 -12.10
N ILE A 106 -11.59 6.52 -12.71
CA ILE A 106 -12.68 5.68 -12.21
C ILE A 106 -12.25 4.22 -12.22
N ALA A 107 -11.75 3.69 -13.34
CA ALA A 107 -11.35 2.30 -13.45
C ALA A 107 -10.36 1.88 -12.36
N VAL A 108 -9.32 2.68 -12.14
CA VAL A 108 -8.33 2.42 -11.10
C VAL A 108 -8.94 2.55 -9.70
N LEU A 109 -9.80 3.56 -9.45
CA LEU A 109 -10.49 3.67 -8.16
C LEU A 109 -11.34 2.42 -7.86
N LEU A 110 -12.14 1.96 -8.82
CA LEU A 110 -13.01 0.80 -8.63
C LEU A 110 -12.20 -0.47 -8.36
N HIS A 111 -11.05 -0.62 -9.04
CA HIS A 111 -10.08 -1.68 -8.76
C HIS A 111 -9.57 -1.63 -7.32
N GLU A 112 -9.12 -0.46 -6.85
CA GLU A 112 -8.60 -0.31 -5.49
C GLU A 112 -9.68 -0.53 -4.42
N LEU A 113 -10.93 -0.14 -4.69
CA LEU A 113 -12.05 -0.45 -3.79
C LEU A 113 -12.30 -1.96 -3.68
N CYS A 114 -12.09 -2.72 -4.76
CA CYS A 114 -12.17 -4.18 -4.73
C CYS A 114 -11.13 -4.80 -3.77
N HIS A 115 -9.92 -4.22 -3.72
CA HIS A 115 -8.85 -4.62 -2.79
C HIS A 115 -9.16 -4.41 -1.31
N LEU A 116 -10.17 -3.60 -0.97
CA LEU A 116 -10.66 -3.53 0.41
C LEU A 116 -11.19 -4.89 0.89
N LYS A 117 -11.75 -5.70 -0.03
CA LYS A 117 -12.32 -7.02 0.27
C LYS A 117 -11.45 -8.19 -0.21
N HIS A 118 -10.90 -8.11 -1.41
CA HIS A 118 -10.15 -9.20 -2.03
C HIS A 118 -8.74 -8.74 -2.43
N MET A 119 -7.70 -9.22 -1.75
CA MET A 119 -6.32 -8.79 -2.04
C MET A 119 -5.76 -9.39 -3.33
N ASN A 120 -6.17 -10.61 -3.68
CA ASN A 120 -5.67 -11.33 -4.85
C ASN A 120 -6.67 -11.22 -6.00
N HIS A 121 -6.17 -11.13 -7.24
CA HIS A 121 -6.97 -11.06 -8.48
C HIS A 121 -7.57 -12.41 -8.88
N GLY A 122 -8.28 -13.06 -7.94
CA GLY A 122 -8.99 -14.34 -8.13
C GLY A 122 -10.42 -14.18 -8.64
N LYS A 123 -11.19 -15.28 -8.66
CA LYS A 123 -12.60 -15.29 -9.12
C LYS A 123 -13.46 -14.31 -8.33
N ASP A 124 -13.34 -14.31 -7.00
CA ASP A 124 -14.14 -13.43 -6.15
C ASP A 124 -13.83 -11.96 -6.40
N PHE A 125 -12.55 -11.62 -6.61
CA PHE A 125 -12.16 -10.26 -7.00
C PHE A 125 -12.79 -9.86 -8.34
N MET A 126 -12.71 -10.73 -9.34
CA MET A 126 -13.26 -10.46 -10.67
C MET A 126 -14.77 -10.22 -10.62
N LEU A 127 -15.52 -11.11 -9.97
CA LEU A 127 -16.98 -11.00 -9.85
C LEU A 127 -17.38 -9.76 -9.04
N PHE A 128 -16.66 -9.50 -7.94
CA PHE A 128 -16.91 -8.31 -7.13
C PHE A 128 -16.58 -7.01 -7.88
N LEU A 129 -15.50 -7.00 -8.67
CA LEU A 129 -15.17 -5.86 -9.52
C LEU A 129 -16.27 -5.59 -10.54
N ARG A 130 -16.81 -6.64 -11.18
CA ARG A 130 -17.95 -6.52 -12.10
C ARG A 130 -19.16 -5.90 -11.40
N ASP A 131 -19.47 -6.31 -10.17
CA ASP A 131 -20.58 -5.75 -9.39
C ASP A 131 -20.37 -4.27 -9.07
N ILE A 132 -19.15 -3.90 -8.67
CA ILE A 132 -18.78 -2.51 -8.40
C ILE A 132 -18.93 -1.65 -9.67
N PHE A 133 -18.45 -2.12 -10.82
CA PHE A 133 -18.59 -1.42 -12.10
C PHE A 133 -20.05 -1.28 -12.51
N ALA A 134 -20.84 -2.35 -12.38
CA ALA A 134 -22.25 -2.33 -12.72
C ALA A 134 -23.02 -1.32 -11.86
N PHE A 135 -22.73 -1.24 -10.55
CA PHE A 135 -23.32 -0.24 -9.66
C PHE A 135 -22.87 1.18 -10.01
N ALA A 136 -21.57 1.39 -10.23
CA ALA A 136 -21.02 2.69 -10.62
C ALA A 136 -21.68 3.20 -11.92
N ASN A 137 -21.86 2.32 -12.90
CA ASN A 137 -22.52 2.65 -14.16
C ASN A 137 -24.03 2.89 -13.99
N LYS A 138 -24.77 1.88 -13.50
CA LYS A 138 -26.25 1.88 -13.50
C LYS A 138 -26.84 2.82 -12.46
N THR A 139 -26.16 3.03 -11.33
CA THR A 139 -26.69 3.82 -10.21
C THR A 139 -26.04 5.18 -10.10
N LEU A 140 -24.73 5.30 -10.31
CA LEU A 140 -24.02 6.58 -10.18
C LEU A 140 -23.88 7.32 -11.51
N GLY A 141 -23.98 6.63 -12.65
CA GLY A 141 -23.88 7.24 -13.98
C GLY A 141 -22.51 7.84 -14.27
N VAL A 142 -21.44 7.27 -13.68
CA VAL A 142 -20.09 7.88 -13.73
C VAL A 142 -19.30 7.56 -14.99
N PHE A 143 -19.76 6.59 -15.81
CA PHE A 143 -19.14 6.26 -17.08
C PHE A 143 -19.86 6.98 -18.22
N ALA A 144 -19.13 7.79 -19.00
CA ALA A 144 -19.62 8.31 -20.26
C ALA A 144 -19.37 7.32 -21.42
N ALA A 145 -20.25 7.36 -22.43
CA ALA A 145 -20.08 6.53 -23.63
C ALA A 145 -18.76 6.88 -24.34
N GLY A 146 -17.93 5.88 -24.61
CA GLY A 146 -16.65 6.05 -25.29
C GLY A 146 -15.50 6.53 -24.41
N GLU A 147 -15.62 6.46 -23.08
CA GLU A 147 -14.50 6.74 -22.19
C GLU A 147 -13.29 5.83 -22.47
N SER A 148 -12.10 6.45 -22.50
CA SER A 148 -10.84 5.74 -22.69
C SER A 148 -10.25 5.28 -21.35
N ASN A 149 -9.64 4.10 -21.36
CA ASN A 149 -8.72 3.65 -20.32
C ASN A 149 -7.29 3.61 -20.88
N GLU A 150 -6.45 4.56 -20.45
CA GLU A 150 -5.07 4.73 -20.90
C GLU A 150 -4.10 3.74 -20.22
N ILE A 151 -4.60 3.02 -19.22
CA ILE A 151 -3.88 2.06 -18.40
C ILE A 151 -4.71 0.76 -18.35
N PRO A 152 -4.82 0.04 -19.48
CA PRO A 152 -5.55 -1.22 -19.50
C PRO A 152 -4.91 -2.23 -18.55
N SER A 153 -5.75 -3.07 -17.97
CA SER A 153 -5.32 -4.13 -17.07
C SER A 153 -4.60 -5.23 -17.85
N PRO A 154 -3.59 -5.91 -17.27
CA PRO A 154 -3.06 -7.13 -17.86
C PRO A 154 -4.09 -8.27 -17.87
N TRP A 155 -5.16 -8.18 -17.07
CA TRP A 155 -6.20 -9.18 -16.97
C TRP A 155 -7.29 -8.96 -18.04
N PRO A 156 -7.50 -9.90 -18.97
CA PRO A 156 -8.48 -9.72 -20.05
C PRO A 156 -9.92 -9.51 -19.55
N TRP A 157 -10.29 -10.21 -18.47
CA TRP A 157 -11.62 -10.08 -17.86
C TRP A 157 -11.85 -8.69 -17.27
N GLU A 158 -10.82 -8.01 -16.76
CA GLU A 158 -10.95 -6.66 -16.22
C GLU A 158 -11.17 -5.63 -17.32
N ASN A 159 -10.48 -5.80 -18.46
CA ASN A 159 -10.69 -4.96 -19.63
C ASN A 159 -12.12 -5.13 -20.18
N LEU A 160 -12.66 -6.35 -20.17
CA LEU A 160 -14.05 -6.59 -20.59
C LEU A 160 -15.04 -5.92 -19.63
N ILE A 161 -14.82 -6.03 -18.31
CA ILE A 161 -15.63 -5.35 -17.30
C ILE A 161 -15.63 -3.83 -17.54
N PHE A 162 -14.47 -3.23 -17.82
CA PHE A 162 -14.38 -1.81 -18.14
C PHE A 162 -15.15 -1.47 -19.41
N GLN A 163 -14.91 -2.20 -20.51
CA GLN A 163 -15.53 -1.95 -21.82
C GLN A 163 -17.05 -2.02 -21.79
N ARG A 164 -17.62 -2.92 -20.98
CA ARG A 164 -19.07 -3.06 -20.82
C ARG A 164 -19.61 -2.40 -19.55
N ALA A 165 -18.77 -1.63 -18.84
CA ALA A 165 -19.13 -0.95 -17.60
C ALA A 165 -19.87 -1.87 -16.59
N GLY A 166 -19.36 -3.10 -16.43
CA GLY A 166 -19.91 -4.13 -15.54
C GLY A 166 -21.09 -4.94 -16.10
N ASP A 167 -21.57 -4.65 -17.31
CA ASP A 167 -22.64 -5.41 -17.97
C ASP A 167 -22.10 -6.68 -18.65
N VAL A 168 -21.65 -7.63 -17.81
CA VAL A 168 -21.07 -8.91 -18.21
C VAL A 168 -21.61 -10.01 -17.30
N SER A 169 -21.95 -11.17 -17.87
CA SER A 169 -22.48 -12.30 -17.08
C SER A 169 -21.37 -13.05 -16.32
N ASP A 170 -21.76 -13.78 -15.28
CA ASP A 170 -20.84 -14.65 -14.52
C ASP A 170 -20.21 -15.70 -15.44
N GLU A 171 -21.00 -16.31 -16.33
CA GLU A 171 -20.55 -17.38 -17.22
C GLU A 171 -19.47 -16.89 -18.19
N GLU A 172 -19.65 -15.70 -18.76
CA GLU A 172 -18.68 -15.09 -19.68
C GLU A 172 -17.36 -14.77 -18.96
N LEU A 173 -17.43 -14.20 -17.74
CA LEU A 173 -16.25 -13.87 -16.94
C LEU A 173 -15.52 -15.12 -16.45
N LEU A 174 -16.25 -16.13 -15.96
CA LEU A 174 -15.66 -17.38 -15.49
C LEU A 174 -14.94 -18.14 -16.62
N LYS A 175 -15.50 -18.11 -17.84
CA LYS A 175 -14.85 -18.66 -19.03
C LYS A 175 -13.53 -17.93 -19.32
N LEU A 176 -13.54 -16.61 -19.40
CA LEU A 176 -12.34 -15.80 -19.63
C LEU A 176 -11.28 -15.99 -18.54
N PHE A 177 -11.70 -16.11 -17.29
CA PHE A 177 -10.81 -16.37 -16.17
C PHE A 177 -10.10 -17.71 -16.32
N ALA A 178 -10.84 -18.77 -16.67
CA ALA A 178 -10.28 -20.11 -16.88
C ALA A 178 -9.28 -20.14 -18.05
N GLU A 179 -9.65 -19.59 -19.20
CA GLU A 179 -8.78 -19.50 -20.39
C GLU A 179 -7.48 -18.74 -20.09
N HIS A 180 -7.56 -17.65 -19.33
CA HIS A 180 -6.38 -16.87 -18.97
C HIS A 180 -5.46 -17.62 -18.00
N ARG A 181 -6.03 -18.29 -16.99
CA ARG A 181 -5.28 -19.14 -16.04
C ARG A 181 -4.55 -20.28 -16.76
N GLU A 182 -5.20 -20.92 -17.73
CA GLU A 182 -4.59 -21.98 -18.53
C GLU A 182 -3.40 -21.47 -19.34
N LYS A 183 -3.54 -20.32 -20.01
CA LYS A 183 -2.44 -19.67 -20.74
C LYS A 183 -1.26 -19.33 -19.82
N GLN A 184 -1.53 -18.80 -18.63
CA GLN A 184 -0.48 -18.51 -17.66
C GLN A 184 0.26 -19.77 -17.19
N ARG A 185 -0.44 -20.91 -17.05
CA ARG A 185 0.20 -22.19 -16.71
C ARG A 185 1.12 -22.67 -17.83
N GLN A 186 0.68 -22.60 -19.09
CA GLN A 186 1.49 -23.01 -20.24
C GLN A 186 2.78 -22.18 -20.40
N VAL A 187 2.75 -20.90 -20.05
CA VAL A 187 3.94 -20.01 -20.10
C VAL A 187 4.93 -20.29 -18.96
N LYS A 188 4.46 -20.80 -17.81
CA LYS A 188 5.31 -21.07 -16.64
C LYS A 188 5.99 -22.44 -16.66
N THR A 189 5.55 -23.37 -17.51
CA THR A 189 6.20 -24.68 -17.65
C THR A 189 7.34 -24.58 -18.67
N PRO A 190 8.64 -24.57 -18.28
CA PRO A 190 9.69 -24.89 -19.23
C PRO A 190 9.49 -26.34 -19.66
N GLU A 191 9.45 -26.62 -20.97
CA GLU A 191 9.44 -27.98 -21.49
C GLU A 191 10.61 -28.77 -20.88
N PRO A 192 10.35 -29.83 -20.10
CA PRO A 192 11.40 -30.76 -19.72
C PRO A 192 11.85 -31.53 -20.98
N PRO A 193 13.13 -31.90 -21.11
CA PRO A 193 13.53 -32.84 -22.15
C PRO A 193 12.72 -34.14 -21.99
N GLU A 194 12.24 -34.60 -23.13
CA GLU A 194 11.29 -35.68 -23.33
C GLU A 194 11.86 -37.03 -22.89
N GLU A 195 11.83 -37.35 -21.59
CA GLU A 195 11.99 -38.72 -21.10
C GLU A 195 10.94 -39.05 -20.01
N ALA A 196 9.96 -39.84 -20.46
CA ALA A 196 9.05 -40.75 -19.76
C ALA A 196 8.89 -40.62 -18.23
N LYS A 197 7.64 -40.38 -17.80
CA LYS A 197 6.96 -41.24 -16.81
C LYS A 197 5.43 -41.03 -16.78
N GLU A 198 4.77 -42.16 -16.60
CA GLU A 198 3.33 -42.47 -16.60
C GLU A 198 2.47 -41.74 -15.54
N PRO A 199 1.12 -41.78 -15.68
CA PRO A 199 0.22 -40.87 -15.00
C PRO A 199 -0.19 -41.36 -13.62
N ASN A 200 -0.29 -40.45 -12.65
CA ASN A 200 -1.05 -40.71 -11.44
C ASN A 200 -1.80 -39.47 -10.97
N GLN A 201 -2.85 -39.74 -10.21
CA GLN A 201 -4.11 -39.04 -10.14
C GLN A 201 -4.09 -37.72 -9.35
N VAL A 202 -4.99 -36.85 -9.81
CA VAL A 202 -5.79 -35.83 -9.09
C VAL A 202 -5.65 -35.81 -7.57
N GLU A 203 -5.03 -34.75 -7.04
CA GLU A 203 -5.48 -34.10 -5.80
C GLU A 203 -5.49 -32.58 -5.98
N ALA A 204 -6.57 -31.97 -5.51
CA ALA A 204 -6.82 -30.54 -5.58
C ALA A 204 -6.05 -29.84 -4.46
N GLU A 205 -4.91 -29.23 -4.80
CA GLU A 205 -4.20 -28.34 -3.88
C GLU A 205 -4.66 -26.89 -4.06
N THR A 206 -5.18 -26.34 -2.97
CA THR A 206 -5.29 -24.92 -2.72
C THR A 206 -3.89 -24.31 -2.68
N GLU A 207 -3.40 -23.80 -3.81
CA GLU A 207 -2.23 -22.93 -3.84
C GLU A 207 -2.57 -21.59 -3.18
N ALA A 208 -2.32 -21.52 -1.87
CA ALA A 208 -1.92 -20.28 -1.24
C ALA A 208 -0.68 -19.80 -1.98
N GLU A 209 -0.80 -18.67 -2.66
CA GLU A 209 0.32 -17.96 -3.24
C GLU A 209 1.34 -17.73 -2.13
N VAL A 210 2.43 -18.50 -2.17
CA VAL A 210 3.63 -18.27 -1.37
C VAL A 210 4.07 -16.87 -1.74
N LEU A 211 3.70 -15.90 -0.90
CA LEU A 211 4.32 -14.59 -0.90
C LEU A 211 5.83 -14.84 -0.97
N PRO A 212 6.59 -14.11 -1.80
CA PRO A 212 8.04 -14.27 -1.81
C PRO A 212 8.48 -14.13 -0.36
N GLU A 213 9.05 -15.21 0.19
CA GLU A 213 9.65 -15.17 1.51
C GLU A 213 10.61 -13.99 1.46
N VAL A 214 10.27 -12.93 2.18
CA VAL A 214 11.27 -11.94 2.55
C VAL A 214 12.33 -12.79 3.24
N PRO A 215 13.58 -12.83 2.76
CA PRO A 215 14.58 -13.70 3.35
C PRO A 215 14.56 -13.43 4.85
N GLU A 216 14.36 -14.46 5.67
CA GLU A 216 14.30 -14.34 7.14
C GLU A 216 15.50 -13.54 7.69
N ALA A 217 16.62 -13.55 6.95
CA ALA A 217 17.80 -12.73 7.17
C ALA A 217 17.56 -11.20 7.12
N LEU A 218 16.68 -10.69 6.23
CA LEU A 218 16.39 -9.26 6.11
C LEU A 218 15.66 -8.72 7.35
N ASP A 219 14.76 -9.53 7.93
CA ASP A 219 14.04 -9.16 9.14
C ASP A 219 14.98 -9.15 10.36
N ILE A 220 15.97 -10.04 10.39
CA ILE A 220 17.01 -10.06 11.44
C ILE A 220 17.91 -8.82 11.34
N GLU A 221 18.39 -8.45 10.15
CA GLU A 221 19.26 -7.27 9.98
C GLU A 221 18.55 -5.96 10.36
N VAL A 222 17.27 -5.82 9.97
CA VAL A 222 16.47 -4.65 10.34
C VAL A 222 16.20 -4.64 11.84
N ALA A 223 15.90 -5.78 12.46
CA ALA A 223 15.70 -5.86 13.91
C ALA A 223 16.97 -5.50 14.68
N VAL A 224 18.12 -6.01 14.27
CA VAL A 224 19.44 -5.69 14.87
C VAL A 224 19.76 -4.21 14.69
N ALA A 225 19.46 -3.62 13.53
CA ALA A 225 19.69 -2.20 13.29
C ALA A 225 18.78 -1.31 14.15
N LEU A 226 17.50 -1.70 14.32
CA LEU A 226 16.57 -1.00 15.21
C LEU A 226 17.00 -1.12 16.67
N GLU A 227 17.44 -2.30 17.11
CA GLU A 227 17.96 -2.51 18.46
C GLU A 227 19.19 -1.63 18.73
N ALA A 228 20.16 -1.60 17.81
CA ALA A 228 21.32 -0.72 17.91
C ALA A 228 20.94 0.77 17.93
N TYR A 229 19.94 1.18 17.13
CA TYR A 229 19.42 2.55 17.14
C TYR A 229 18.86 2.94 18.50
N PHE A 230 17.99 2.11 19.08
CA PHE A 230 17.39 2.38 20.38
C PHE A 230 18.40 2.28 21.52
N ASP A 231 19.34 1.33 21.47
CA ASP A 231 20.39 1.19 22.47
C ASP A 231 21.33 2.39 22.49
N GLY A 232 21.76 2.83 21.32
CA GLY A 232 22.57 4.03 21.17
C GLY A 232 21.84 5.26 21.73
N LEU A 233 20.58 5.44 21.35
CA LEU A 233 19.76 6.58 21.76
C LEU A 233 19.44 6.58 23.26
N HIS A 234 19.09 5.44 23.86
CA HIS A 234 18.68 5.35 25.26
C HIS A 234 19.86 5.36 26.24
N ASN A 235 20.96 4.71 25.87
CA ASN A 235 22.13 4.61 26.74
C ASN A 235 23.11 5.77 26.55
N GLY A 236 22.91 6.62 25.54
CA GLY A 236 23.87 7.64 25.13
C GLY A 236 25.14 7.00 24.53
N ASP A 237 25.01 5.82 23.92
CA ASP A 237 26.11 5.11 23.27
C ASP A 237 26.23 5.58 21.81
N VAL A 238 27.08 6.59 21.61
CA VAL A 238 27.31 7.23 20.32
C VAL A 238 27.88 6.25 19.29
N ASP A 239 28.76 5.34 19.71
CA ASP A 239 29.42 4.42 18.79
C ASP A 239 28.41 3.41 18.26
N ARG A 240 27.57 2.85 19.15
CA ARG A 240 26.48 1.96 18.75
C ARG A 240 25.44 2.65 17.87
N PHE A 241 25.12 3.92 18.14
CA PHE A 241 24.20 4.70 17.33
C PHE A 241 24.72 4.95 15.90
N LYS A 242 26.03 5.24 15.77
CA LYS A 242 26.69 5.49 14.47
C LYS A 242 26.72 4.26 13.55
N GLU A 243 26.59 3.06 14.08
CA GLU A 243 26.51 1.83 13.26
C GLU A 243 25.28 1.83 12.34
N VAL A 244 24.22 2.53 12.73
CA VAL A 244 22.91 2.48 12.06
C VAL A 244 22.39 3.83 11.59
N TRP A 245 22.94 4.93 12.11
CA TRP A 245 22.58 6.26 11.66
C TRP A 245 23.46 6.74 10.51
N HIS A 246 22.86 7.05 9.37
CA HIS A 246 23.59 7.52 8.19
C HIS A 246 24.27 8.89 8.46
N PRO A 247 25.51 9.12 8.00
CA PRO A 247 26.21 10.42 8.18
C PRO A 247 25.47 11.61 7.56
N GLU A 248 24.66 11.37 6.53
CA GLU A 248 23.76 12.37 5.91
C GLU A 248 22.31 12.26 6.41
N GLY A 249 22.07 11.57 7.52
CA GLY A 249 20.74 11.40 8.12
C GLY A 249 20.25 12.69 8.79
N HIS A 250 18.94 12.94 8.71
CA HIS A 250 18.29 14.09 9.35
C HIS A 250 17.14 13.61 10.23
N LEU A 251 17.01 14.22 11.41
CA LEU A 251 15.87 14.06 12.30
C LEU A 251 14.96 15.29 12.20
N TYR A 252 13.71 15.06 11.82
CA TYR A 252 12.68 16.10 11.72
C TYR A 252 11.62 15.92 12.80
N TRP A 253 11.21 17.01 13.44
CA TRP A 253 10.03 17.04 14.29
C TRP A 253 9.41 18.43 14.32
N ILE A 254 8.21 18.52 14.88
CA ILE A 254 7.51 19.80 15.07
C ILE A 254 7.72 20.24 16.52
N SER A 255 8.19 21.46 16.74
CA SER A 255 8.37 22.03 18.08
C SER A 255 7.00 22.27 18.76
N PRO A 256 6.96 22.49 20.09
CA PRO A 256 5.73 22.89 20.77
C PRO A 256 5.07 24.15 20.21
N GLU A 257 5.86 25.03 19.59
CA GLU A 257 5.42 26.27 18.93
C GLU A 257 4.89 26.04 17.50
N GLY A 258 5.01 24.81 16.98
CA GLY A 258 4.54 24.44 15.65
C GLY A 258 5.59 24.57 14.55
N ASP A 259 6.84 24.89 14.88
CA ASP A 259 7.92 25.05 13.90
C ASP A 259 8.52 23.70 13.50
N LEU A 260 8.86 23.54 12.23
CA LEU A 260 9.63 22.38 11.76
C LEU A 260 11.09 22.54 12.22
N VAL A 261 11.55 21.62 13.06
CA VAL A 261 12.95 21.52 13.45
C VAL A 261 13.62 20.43 12.63
N ASP A 262 14.79 20.76 12.11
CA ASP A 262 15.69 19.85 11.38
C ASP A 262 17.00 19.74 12.15
N ARG A 263 17.34 18.53 12.60
CA ARG A 263 18.67 18.19 13.12
C ARG A 263 19.40 17.32 12.12
N ASN A 264 20.55 17.80 11.65
CA ASN A 264 21.46 16.97 10.87
C ASN A 264 22.11 15.88 11.76
N ALA A 265 22.84 14.96 11.14
CA ALA A 265 23.45 13.83 11.85
C ALA A 265 24.40 14.27 12.97
N GLU A 266 25.23 15.30 12.76
CA GLU A 266 26.14 15.82 13.79
C GLU A 266 25.38 16.35 15.01
N GLN A 267 24.34 17.14 14.78
CA GLN A 267 23.49 17.68 15.84
C GLN A 267 22.73 16.59 16.59
N PHE A 268 22.30 15.52 15.89
CA PHE A 268 21.60 14.43 16.54
C PHE A 268 22.54 13.52 17.32
N ILE A 269 23.75 13.25 16.80
CA ILE A 269 24.78 12.50 17.52
C ILE A 269 25.23 13.25 18.78
N ALA A 270 25.46 14.57 18.69
CA ALA A 270 25.76 15.40 19.84
C ALA A 270 24.64 15.33 20.89
N TYR A 271 23.38 15.34 20.44
CA TYR A 271 22.25 15.12 21.33
C TYR A 271 22.28 13.74 22.01
N VAL A 272 22.61 12.65 21.29
CA VAL A 272 22.78 11.32 21.90
C VAL A 272 23.88 11.32 22.98
N GLU A 273 24.99 11.99 22.72
CA GLU A 273 26.12 12.12 23.66
C GLU A 273 25.75 12.89 24.94
N GLU A 274 24.98 13.97 24.78
CA GLU A 274 24.50 14.81 25.87
C GLU A 274 23.38 14.14 26.68
N ASN A 275 22.56 13.32 26.03
CA ASN A 275 21.36 12.71 26.60
C ASN A 275 21.69 11.43 27.40
N LYS A 276 22.66 11.54 28.32
CA LYS A 276 23.07 10.45 29.21
C LYS A 276 21.89 10.00 30.07
N LYS A 277 21.34 8.84 29.74
CA LYS A 277 20.25 8.15 30.46
C LYS A 277 19.13 9.11 30.87
N SER A 278 18.28 9.49 29.90
CA SER A 278 17.08 10.26 30.22
C SER A 278 16.22 9.48 31.24
N PRO A 279 16.05 10.00 32.48
CA PRO A 279 15.25 9.32 33.51
C PRO A 279 13.79 9.15 33.06
N HIS A 280 13.32 10.09 32.24
CA HIS A 280 12.00 10.05 31.64
C HIS A 280 11.86 8.91 30.61
N LEU A 281 12.86 8.68 29.76
CA LEU A 281 12.80 7.57 28.79
C LEU A 281 12.98 6.20 29.46
N ALA A 282 13.71 6.14 30.57
CA ALA A 282 13.89 4.90 31.34
C ALA A 282 12.56 4.34 31.91
N GLU A 283 11.53 5.17 32.10
CA GLU A 283 10.20 4.73 32.55
C GLU A 283 9.42 3.99 31.46
N TYR A 284 9.74 4.24 30.18
CA TYR A 284 9.04 3.67 29.02
C TYR A 284 9.84 2.58 28.31
N ASP A 285 11.07 2.26 28.76
CA ASP A 285 11.84 1.12 28.25
C ASP A 285 11.40 -0.18 28.97
N PRO A 286 10.72 -1.11 28.28
CA PRO A 286 10.20 -2.33 28.90
C PRO A 286 11.30 -3.25 29.46
N ARG A 287 12.56 -3.08 29.05
CA ARG A 287 13.71 -3.83 29.60
C ARG A 287 14.07 -3.41 31.03
N TRP A 288 13.72 -2.18 31.43
CA TRP A 288 13.99 -1.64 32.76
C TRP A 288 12.85 -1.84 33.76
N GLN A 289 11.62 -2.08 33.27
CA GLN A 289 10.47 -2.35 34.13
C GLN A 289 10.59 -3.70 34.87
N GLY A 290 11.40 -4.65 34.37
CA GLY A 290 11.70 -5.92 35.03
C GLY A 290 12.64 -5.82 36.26
N ILE A 291 13.32 -4.69 36.48
CA ILE A 291 14.31 -4.54 37.56
C ILE A 291 13.69 -3.93 38.83
N ARG A 292 12.52 -3.27 38.74
CA ARG A 292 11.89 -2.58 39.90
C ARG A 292 11.04 -3.47 40.82
N HIS A 293 10.85 -4.76 40.53
CA HIS A 293 10.11 -5.70 41.39
C HIS A 293 11.00 -6.70 42.15
N GLY A 294 12.30 -6.43 42.24
CA GLY A 294 13.26 -7.21 43.03
C GLY A 294 13.94 -6.39 44.13
N GLN A 295 13.16 -5.75 45.01
CA GLN A 295 13.57 -5.32 46.35
C GLN A 295 12.38 -5.39 47.31
#